data_AF-A0A812EY74-F1
#
_entry.id   AF-A0A812EY74-F1
#
_cell.length_a   1.000
_cell.length_b   1.000
_cell.length_c   1.000
_cell.angle_alpha   90.00
_cell.angle_beta   90.00
_cell.angle_gamma   90.00
#
_symmetry.space_group_name_H-M   'P 1'
#
loop_
_entity.id
_entity.type
_entity.pdbx_description
1 polymer ?
#
loop_
_entity_poly.entity_id
_entity_poly.type
_entity_poly.pdbx_seq_one_letter_code
_entity_poly.pdbx_strand_id
1 'polypeptide(L)'
;MKRQNRFLGDIQTTIPVVAALALYFFVQPKIGQEIVIVFFSAWIAGYILDYTITAKNSHLLRFEKNLVFPALYKRFGVMTTLLIHFTMEALIVLMIPVLFIYDFGLAASSVVALAFGVSHILAYASNCKFVKKYNTAL
;
A
#
# COMPACT_ATOMS: atom_id res chain seq x y z
N MET A 1 11.34 -2.86 -23.58
CA MET A 1 11.78 -3.14 -22.19
C MET A 1 11.02 -2.42 -21.06
N LYS A 2 10.45 -1.20 -21.22
CA LYS A 2 9.76 -0.47 -20.12
C LYS A 2 8.39 -1.01 -19.64
N ARG A 3 7.75 -1.95 -20.36
CA ARG A 3 6.43 -2.52 -19.99
C ARG A 3 6.55 -3.77 -19.10
N GLN A 4 7.55 -4.60 -19.34
CA GLN A 4 7.72 -5.90 -18.65
C GLN A 4 8.08 -5.72 -17.16
N ASN A 5 8.88 -4.70 -16.82
CA ASN A 5 9.20 -4.36 -15.43
C ASN A 5 8.05 -3.73 -14.64
N ARG A 6 7.02 -3.20 -15.31
CA ARG A 6 5.83 -2.64 -14.64
C ARG A 6 4.87 -3.74 -14.19
N PHE A 7 4.60 -4.68 -15.08
CA PHE A 7 3.76 -5.85 -14.78
C PHE A 7 4.29 -6.66 -13.59
N LEU A 8 5.61 -6.83 -13.50
CA LEU A 8 6.24 -7.51 -12.36
C LEU A 8 6.11 -6.72 -11.04
N GLY A 9 6.07 -5.39 -11.09
CA GLY A 9 5.86 -4.55 -9.89
C GLY A 9 4.44 -4.65 -9.36
N ASP A 10 3.44 -4.64 -10.25
CA ASP A 10 2.02 -4.77 -9.87
C ASP A 10 1.71 -6.18 -9.33
N ILE A 11 2.37 -7.20 -9.86
CA ILE A 11 2.31 -8.57 -9.33
C ILE A 11 2.88 -8.65 -7.91
N GLN A 12 3.99 -7.96 -7.63
CA GLN A 12 4.63 -7.99 -6.33
C GLN A 12 3.79 -7.39 -5.20
N THR A 13 2.87 -6.46 -5.51
CA THR A 13 1.93 -5.89 -4.53
C THR A 13 0.59 -6.63 -4.50
N THR A 14 0.12 -7.14 -5.65
CA THR A 14 -1.17 -7.83 -5.75
C THR A 14 -1.11 -9.25 -5.19
N ILE A 15 -0.03 -10.01 -5.45
CA ILE A 15 0.10 -11.40 -4.98
C ILE A 15 0.03 -11.49 -3.45
N PRO A 16 0.76 -10.68 -2.65
CA PRO A 16 0.69 -10.75 -1.20
C PRO A 16 -0.71 -10.51 -0.64
N VAL A 17 -1.47 -9.57 -1.23
CA VAL A 17 -2.85 -9.26 -0.82
C VAL A 17 -3.78 -10.42 -1.14
N VAL A 18 -3.70 -10.97 -2.36
CA VAL A 18 -4.50 -12.13 -2.76
C VAL A 18 -4.14 -13.36 -1.93
N ALA A 19 -2.85 -13.59 -1.67
CA ALA A 19 -2.38 -14.69 -0.85
C ALA A 19 -2.81 -14.56 0.61
N ALA A 20 -2.73 -13.35 1.19
CA ALA A 20 -3.18 -13.08 2.56
C ALA A 20 -4.68 -13.32 2.71
N LEU A 21 -5.48 -12.86 1.74
CA LEU A 21 -6.92 -13.13 1.70
C LEU A 21 -7.21 -14.62 1.55
N ALA A 22 -6.58 -15.30 0.58
CA ALA A 22 -6.78 -16.73 0.37
C ALA A 22 -6.41 -17.55 1.61
N LEU A 23 -5.28 -17.24 2.26
CA LEU A 23 -4.86 -17.90 3.49
C LEU A 23 -5.85 -17.65 4.62
N TYR A 24 -6.32 -16.41 4.78
CA TYR A 24 -7.30 -16.06 5.80
C TYR A 24 -8.64 -16.78 5.60
N PHE A 25 -9.17 -16.82 4.37
CA PHE A 25 -10.42 -17.53 4.08
C PHE A 25 -10.30 -19.05 4.21
N PHE A 26 -9.11 -19.62 3.97
CA PHE A 26 -8.87 -21.05 4.10
C PHE A 26 -8.65 -21.49 5.55
N VAL A 27 -7.89 -20.72 6.32
CA VAL A 27 -7.52 -21.08 7.71
C VAL A 27 -8.56 -20.58 8.72
N GLN A 28 -9.28 -19.50 8.40
CA GLN A 28 -10.27 -18.83 9.26
C GLN A 28 -9.79 -18.63 10.71
N PRO A 29 -8.60 -18.02 10.92
CA PRO A 29 -8.10 -17.82 12.27
C PRO A 29 -9.02 -16.85 13.02
N LYS A 30 -9.31 -17.16 14.29
CA LYS A 30 -9.97 -16.21 15.19
C LYS A 30 -8.99 -15.09 15.52
N ILE A 31 -9.21 -13.91 14.93
CA ILE A 31 -8.39 -12.72 15.19
C ILE A 31 -9.07 -11.90 16.29
N GLY A 32 -8.39 -11.75 17.43
CA GLY A 32 -8.86 -10.89 18.52
C GLY A 32 -8.84 -9.41 18.12
N GLN A 33 -9.70 -8.61 18.75
CA GLN A 33 -9.82 -7.16 18.47
C GLN A 33 -8.49 -6.41 18.65
N GLU A 34 -7.67 -6.80 19.64
CA GLU A 34 -6.33 -6.25 19.85
C GLU A 34 -5.45 -6.37 18.59
N ILE A 35 -5.48 -7.54 17.94
CA ILE A 35 -4.68 -7.82 16.74
C ILE A 35 -5.22 -7.03 15.54
N VAL A 36 -6.55 -6.89 15.44
CA VAL A 36 -7.20 -6.04 14.43
C VAL A 36 -6.65 -4.61 14.50
N ILE A 37 -6.59 -4.03 15.70
CA ILE A 37 -6.06 -2.67 15.92
C ILE A 37 -4.59 -2.58 15.50
N VAL A 38 -3.77 -3.58 15.87
CA VAL A 38 -2.35 -3.63 15.50
C VAL A 38 -2.17 -3.68 13.98
N PHE A 39 -2.97 -4.48 13.26
CA PHE A 39 -2.87 -4.61 11.81
C PHE A 39 -3.25 -3.32 11.08
N PHE A 40 -4.34 -2.66 11.48
CA PHE A 40 -4.69 -1.35 10.95
C PHE A 40 -3.65 -0.27 11.27
N SER A 41 -3.08 -0.30 12.49
CA SER A 41 -2.03 0.64 12.89
C SER A 41 -0.75 0.44 12.06
N ALA A 42 -0.38 -0.81 11.77
CA ALA A 42 0.75 -1.13 10.91
C ALA A 42 0.55 -0.63 9.48
N TRP A 43 -0.67 -0.74 8.94
CA TRP A 43 -1.03 -0.18 7.64
C TRP A 43 -0.86 1.33 7.60
N ILE A 44 -1.48 2.05 8.54
CA ILE A 44 -1.42 3.51 8.61
C ILE A 44 0.04 3.97 8.77
N ALA A 45 0.81 3.33 9.65
CA ALA A 45 2.22 3.66 9.86
C ALA A 45 3.07 3.41 8.59
N GLY A 46 2.87 2.26 7.93
CA GLY A 46 3.54 1.94 6.67
C GLY A 46 3.23 2.96 5.58
N TYR A 47 1.95 3.29 5.41
CA TYR A 47 1.48 4.30 4.47
C TYR A 47 2.16 5.65 4.70
N ILE A 48 2.18 6.13 5.96
CA ILE A 48 2.81 7.40 6.33
C ILE A 48 4.31 7.40 6.01
N LEU A 49 5.02 6.29 6.29
CA LEU A 49 6.45 6.18 6.00
C LEU A 49 6.75 6.28 4.50
N ASP A 50 6.10 5.42 3.70
CA ASP A 50 6.26 5.36 2.25
C ASP A 50 5.90 6.69 1.59
N TYR A 51 4.84 7.30 2.07
CA TYR A 51 4.48 8.63 1.62
C TYR A 51 5.52 9.69 2.00
N THR A 52 6.00 9.70 3.25
CA THR A 52 6.92 10.74 3.73
C THR A 52 8.20 10.77 2.90
N ILE A 53 8.75 9.61 2.53
CA ILE A 53 9.92 9.55 1.66
C ILE A 53 9.58 10.05 0.24
N THR A 54 8.40 9.72 -0.27
CA THR A 54 7.91 10.13 -1.59
C THR A 54 7.71 11.65 -1.68
N ALA A 55 7.10 12.26 -0.66
CA ALA A 55 6.85 13.70 -0.59
C ALA A 55 8.14 14.51 -0.46
N LYS A 56 9.06 14.08 0.43
CA LYS A 56 10.38 14.73 0.61
C LYS A 56 11.22 14.69 -0.66
N ASN A 57 11.00 13.69 -1.51
CA ASN A 57 11.74 13.50 -2.76
C ASN A 57 10.83 13.68 -3.99
N SER A 58 9.89 14.64 -3.94
CA SER A 58 8.89 14.86 -4.99
C SER A 58 9.49 15.11 -6.39
N HIS A 59 10.71 15.64 -6.47
CA HIS A 59 11.46 15.82 -7.73
C HIS A 59 11.80 14.48 -8.42
N LEU A 60 11.80 13.37 -7.68
CA LEU A 60 12.04 12.01 -8.18
C LEU A 60 10.75 11.29 -8.62
N LEU A 61 9.57 11.89 -8.44
CA LEU A 61 8.27 11.29 -8.80
C LEU A 61 8.14 10.91 -10.28
N ARG A 62 8.98 11.46 -11.16
CA ARG A 62 9.06 11.03 -12.57
C ARG A 62 9.52 9.57 -12.74
N PHE A 63 10.11 8.98 -11.71
CA PHE A 63 10.55 7.59 -11.65
C PHE A 63 9.59 6.68 -10.88
N GLU A 64 8.50 7.24 -10.35
CA GLU A 64 7.48 6.50 -9.62
C GLU A 64 6.88 5.40 -10.50
N LYS A 65 6.70 4.22 -9.93
CA LYS A 65 6.14 3.07 -10.67
C LYS A 65 4.63 3.11 -10.70
N ASN A 66 4.01 3.62 -9.62
CA ASN A 66 2.57 3.82 -9.56
C ASN A 66 2.15 4.87 -10.59
N LEU A 67 1.24 4.53 -11.51
CA LEU A 67 0.82 5.44 -12.59
C LEU A 67 -0.18 6.50 -12.11
N VAL A 68 -0.95 6.20 -11.07
CA VAL A 68 -2.00 7.06 -10.54
C VAL A 68 -1.38 8.25 -9.81
N PHE A 69 -0.34 8.00 -9.02
CA PHE A 69 0.26 9.02 -8.17
C PHE A 69 0.85 10.21 -8.94
N PRO A 70 1.69 10.05 -9.99
CA PRO A 70 2.20 11.17 -10.78
C PRO A 70 1.12 11.93 -11.55
N ALA A 71 0.06 11.24 -11.99
CA ALA A 71 -1.06 11.86 -12.70
C ALA A 71 -1.86 12.78 -11.79
N LEU A 72 -2.16 12.33 -10.57
CA LEU A 72 -2.84 13.14 -9.55
C LEU A 72 -1.94 14.27 -9.04
N TYR A 73 -0.67 13.98 -8.77
CA TYR A 73 0.30 14.94 -8.24
C TYR A 73 0.43 16.19 -9.11
N LYS A 74 0.56 16.00 -10.43
CA LYS A 74 0.68 17.12 -11.38
C LYS A 74 -0.54 18.05 -11.38
N ARG A 75 -1.71 17.54 -11.03
CA ARG A 75 -2.98 18.27 -11.11
C ARG A 75 -3.40 18.90 -9.79
N PHE A 76 -3.17 18.21 -8.67
CA PHE A 76 -3.71 18.61 -7.36
C PHE A 76 -2.63 18.90 -6.31
N GLY A 77 -1.35 18.67 -6.60
CA GLY A 77 -0.28 18.80 -5.62
C GLY A 77 -0.18 17.62 -4.66
N VAL A 78 0.81 17.66 -3.77
CA VAL A 78 1.19 16.50 -2.95
C VAL A 78 0.09 16.12 -1.95
N MET A 79 -0.40 17.08 -1.15
CA MET A 79 -1.33 16.82 -0.04
C MET A 79 -2.70 16.31 -0.50
N THR A 80 -3.22 16.81 -1.62
CA THR A 80 -4.50 16.34 -2.15
C THR A 80 -4.38 14.98 -2.80
N THR A 81 -3.31 14.73 -3.55
CA THR A 81 -3.01 13.39 -4.12
C THR A 81 -2.93 12.34 -3.02
N LEU A 82 -2.30 12.72 -1.92
CA LEU A 82 -2.22 11.95 -0.70
C LEU A 82 -3.57 11.50 -0.16
N LEU A 83 -4.46 12.48 0.02
CA LEU A 83 -5.75 12.28 0.64
C LEU A 83 -6.60 11.38 -0.26
N ILE A 84 -6.56 11.62 -1.57
CA ILE A 84 -7.24 10.79 -2.56
C ILE A 84 -6.70 9.35 -2.50
N HIS A 85 -5.38 9.17 -2.52
CA HIS A 85 -4.77 7.83 -2.51
C HIS A 85 -5.10 7.06 -1.22
N PHE A 86 -4.99 7.72 -0.06
CA PHE A 86 -5.34 7.12 1.23
C PHE A 86 -6.83 6.77 1.29
N THR A 87 -7.69 7.67 0.80
CA THR A 87 -9.14 7.43 0.76
C THR A 87 -9.48 6.25 -0.15
N MET A 88 -8.83 6.13 -1.31
CA MET A 88 -9.02 5.00 -2.21
C MET A 88 -8.61 3.68 -1.54
N GLU A 89 -7.45 3.62 -0.88
CA GLU A 89 -7.04 2.41 -0.15
C GLU A 89 -7.98 2.09 1.01
N ALA A 90 -8.37 3.10 1.79
CA ALA A 90 -9.32 2.94 2.89
C ALA A 90 -10.65 2.36 2.40
N LEU A 91 -11.18 2.86 1.27
CA LEU A 91 -12.38 2.32 0.65
C LEU A 91 -12.18 0.84 0.25
N ILE A 92 -11.04 0.49 -0.36
CA ILE A 92 -10.74 -0.91 -0.71
C ILE A 92 -10.74 -1.79 0.53
N VAL A 93 -10.03 -1.41 1.59
CA VAL A 93 -9.91 -2.18 2.84
C VAL A 93 -11.27 -2.33 3.54
N LEU A 94 -12.08 -1.27 3.57
CA LEU A 94 -13.39 -1.24 4.22
C LEU A 94 -14.50 -1.89 3.39
N MET A 95 -14.32 -2.07 2.07
CA MET A 95 -15.28 -2.77 1.22
C MET A 95 -15.15 -4.30 1.28
N ILE A 96 -14.02 -4.83 1.78
CA ILE A 96 -13.82 -6.29 1.93
C ILE A 96 -14.98 -6.98 2.67
N PRO A 97 -15.47 -6.50 3.83
CA PRO A 97 -16.56 -7.18 4.55
C PRO A 97 -17.88 -7.15 3.77
N VAL A 98 -18.09 -6.13 2.93
CA VAL A 98 -19.28 -6.00 2.07
C VAL A 98 -19.24 -7.02 0.93
N LEU A 99 -18.06 -7.27 0.36
CA LEU A 99 -17.89 -8.21 -0.76
C LEU A 99 -18.02 -9.68 -0.35
N PHE A 100 -17.71 -10.02 0.91
CA PHE A 100 -17.61 -11.41 1.37
C PHE A 100 -18.71 -11.87 2.33
N ILE A 101 -19.90 -11.23 2.28
CA ILE A 101 -21.12 -11.60 3.03
C ILE A 101 -20.85 -11.85 4.52
N TYR A 102 -20.79 -10.75 5.29
CA TYR A 102 -20.93 -10.60 6.75
C TYR A 102 -20.11 -11.46 7.75
N ASP A 103 -19.79 -12.72 7.49
CA ASP A 103 -19.24 -13.64 8.52
C ASP A 103 -17.79 -13.33 8.92
N PHE A 104 -17.03 -12.64 8.06
CA PHE A 104 -15.60 -12.38 8.32
C PHE A 104 -15.33 -11.01 8.96
N GLY A 105 -16.32 -10.12 8.99
CA GLY A 105 -16.28 -8.83 9.69
C GLY A 105 -15.01 -7.99 9.47
N LEU A 106 -14.62 -7.22 10.50
CA LEU A 106 -13.43 -6.36 10.49
C LEU A 106 -12.10 -7.14 10.47
N ALA A 107 -12.11 -8.43 10.77
CA ALA A 107 -10.91 -9.26 10.80
C ALA A 107 -10.35 -9.53 9.39
N ALA A 108 -11.20 -9.78 8.40
CA ALA A 108 -10.79 -9.85 7.01
C ALA A 108 -10.16 -8.54 6.53
N SER A 109 -10.80 -7.41 6.81
CA SER A 109 -10.27 -6.08 6.48
C SER A 109 -8.91 -5.81 7.14
N SER A 110 -8.71 -6.24 8.39
CA SER A 110 -7.45 -6.01 9.08
C SER A 110 -6.30 -6.81 8.46
N VAL A 111 -6.54 -8.03 7.98
CA VAL A 111 -5.53 -8.82 7.25
C VAL A 111 -5.14 -8.13 5.94
N VAL A 112 -6.12 -7.59 5.20
CA VAL A 112 -5.83 -6.79 3.99
C VAL A 112 -5.05 -5.53 4.33
N ALA A 113 -5.46 -4.82 5.39
CA ALA A 113 -4.74 -3.66 5.88
C ALA A 113 -3.27 -4.01 6.18
N LEU A 114 -3.01 -5.11 6.91
CA LEU A 114 -1.65 -5.56 7.17
C LEU A 114 -0.86 -5.84 5.88
N ALA A 115 -1.47 -6.51 4.89
CA ALA A 115 -0.81 -6.78 3.62
C ALA A 115 -0.42 -5.50 2.87
N PHE A 116 -1.28 -4.48 2.89
CA PHE A 116 -0.94 -3.14 2.38
C PHE A 116 0.14 -2.47 3.22
N GLY A 117 0.08 -2.55 4.55
CA GLY A 117 1.10 -2.04 5.45
C GLY A 117 2.50 -2.59 5.15
N VAL A 118 2.60 -3.91 4.99
CA VAL A 118 3.86 -4.56 4.57
C VAL A 118 4.31 -4.07 3.21
N SER A 119 3.39 -3.95 2.25
CA SER A 119 3.70 -3.45 0.90
C SER A 119 4.27 -2.03 0.94
N HIS A 120 3.71 -1.13 1.75
CA HIS A 120 4.25 0.21 1.95
C HIS A 120 5.61 0.22 2.64
N ILE A 121 5.83 -0.63 3.65
CA ILE A 121 7.14 -0.72 4.30
C ILE A 121 8.22 -1.16 3.31
N LEU A 122 7.89 -2.12 2.42
CA LEU A 122 8.79 -2.55 1.35
C LEU A 122 9.03 -1.44 0.32
N ALA A 123 7.98 -0.71 -0.07
CA ALA A 123 8.08 0.43 -0.97
C ALA A 123 8.95 1.55 -0.36
N TYR A 124 8.75 1.89 0.90
CA TYR A 124 9.57 2.82 1.67
C TYR A 124 11.05 2.40 1.64
N ALA A 125 11.35 1.14 1.95
CA ALA A 125 12.72 0.64 1.94
C ALA A 125 13.35 0.71 0.54
N SER A 126 12.58 0.40 -0.51
CA SER A 126 12.99 0.54 -1.90
C SER A 126 13.26 2.01 -2.28
N ASN A 127 12.38 2.92 -1.87
CA ASN A 127 12.49 4.36 -2.12
C ASN A 127 13.71 4.96 -1.41
N CYS A 128 13.97 4.58 -0.16
CA CYS A 128 15.19 4.97 0.57
C CYS A 128 16.47 4.53 -0.16
N LYS A 129 16.52 3.28 -0.65
CA LYS A 129 17.66 2.79 -1.43
C LYS A 129 17.82 3.55 -2.74
N PHE A 130 16.72 3.85 -3.43
CA PHE A 130 16.73 4.61 -4.67
C PHE A 130 17.24 6.03 -4.47
N VAL A 131 16.71 6.76 -3.48
CA VAL A 131 17.13 8.13 -3.14
C VAL A 131 18.62 8.17 -2.81
N LYS A 132 19.10 7.25 -1.97
CA LYS A 132 20.52 7.17 -1.62
C LYS A 132 21.39 6.98 -2.86
N LYS A 133 21.02 6.04 -3.74
CA LYS A 133 21.76 5.75 -4.98
C LYS A 133 21.77 6.95 -5.94
N TYR A 134 20.64 7.64 -6.08
CA TYR A 134 20.52 8.81 -6.95
C TYR A 134 21.43 9.95 -6.45
N ASN A 135 21.43 10.22 -5.15
CA ASN A 135 22.24 11.29 -4.56
C ASN A 135 23.75 11.00 -4.61
N THR A 136 24.17 9.74 -4.62
CA THR A 136 25.60 9.38 -4.77
C THR A 136 26.09 9.38 -6.23
N ALA A 137 25.18 9.40 -7.20
CA ALA A 137 25.52 9.38 -8.62
C ALA A 137 25.54 10.79 -9.26
N LEU A 138 25.12 11.80 -8.51
CA LEU A 138 25.26 13.22 -8.81
C LEU A 138 26.52 13.77 -8.13
#